data_AF-A0A1C6JHJ3-F1
#
_entry.id   AF-A0A1C6JHJ3-F1
#
_cell.length_a   1.000
_cell.length_b   1.000
_cell.length_c   1.000
_cell.angle_alpha   90.00
_cell.angle_beta   90.00
_cell.angle_gamma   90.00
#
_symmetry.space_group_name_H-M   'P 1'
#
loop_
_entity.id
_entity.type
_entity.pdbx_description
1 polymer ?
#
loop_
_entity_poly.entity_id
_entity_poly.type
_entity_poly.pdbx_seq_one_letter_code
_entity_poly.pdbx_strand_id
1 'polypeptide(L)'
;MDEKFNRIPVSVIHFDKDGTVTDVEDYNLDKVEPDLRALKGLAAALLPVIREFYTREENVRAFEAWLKERERDPQKHSKRK
;
A
#
# COMPACT_ATOMS: atom_id res chain seq x y z
N MET A 1 7.94 24.96 -12.69
CA MET A 1 8.52 23.80 -13.39
C MET A 1 8.62 22.70 -12.35
N ASP A 2 7.72 21.73 -12.50
CA ASP A 2 7.60 20.40 -11.93
C ASP A 2 7.50 20.22 -10.41
N GLU A 3 6.32 20.58 -9.88
CA GLU A 3 5.78 19.93 -8.68
C GLU A 3 5.48 18.46 -8.99
N LYS A 4 6.04 17.54 -8.17
CA LYS A 4 5.78 16.09 -8.10
C LYS A 4 6.59 15.14 -9.01
N PHE A 5 7.91 15.31 -9.09
CA PHE A 5 8.76 14.12 -9.28
C PHE A 5 9.13 13.55 -7.91
N ASN A 6 8.39 12.53 -7.47
CA ASN A 6 8.72 11.81 -6.24
C ASN A 6 9.92 10.89 -6.55
N ARG A 7 11.14 11.44 -6.48
CA ARG A 7 12.44 10.78 -6.76
C ARG A 7 12.79 9.65 -5.78
N ILE A 8 11.80 9.05 -5.13
CA ILE A 8 12.02 7.92 -4.24
C ILE A 8 12.35 6.73 -5.14
N PRO A 9 13.57 6.19 -5.08
CA PRO A 9 13.93 5.02 -5.87
C PRO A 9 13.16 3.80 -5.35
N VAL A 10 12.63 3.02 -6.28
CA VAL A 10 11.90 1.77 -6.01
C VAL A 10 12.48 0.71 -6.91
N SER A 11 12.83 -0.43 -6.31
CA SER A 11 13.28 -1.60 -7.07
C SER A 11 12.19 -2.66 -7.10
N VAL A 12 11.87 -3.18 -8.27
CA VAL A 12 11.04 -4.38 -8.45
C VAL A 12 12.00 -5.57 -8.57
N ILE A 13 11.89 -6.51 -7.63
CA ILE A 13 12.74 -7.70 -7.58
C ILE A 13 11.90 -8.90 -8.01
N HIS A 14 12.32 -9.55 -9.10
CA HIS A 14 11.67 -10.74 -9.63
C HIS A 14 12.31 -11.98 -9.02
N PHE A 15 11.48 -12.85 -8.46
CA PHE A 15 11.90 -14.11 -7.87
C PHE A 15 11.37 -15.29 -8.70
N ASP A 16 12.22 -16.30 -8.89
CA ASP A 16 11.76 -17.62 -9.35
C ASP A 16 11.07 -18.38 -8.20
N LYS A 17 10.46 -19.52 -8.53
CA LYS A 17 9.69 -20.36 -7.61
C LYS A 17 10.47 -20.87 -6.41
N ASP A 18 11.79 -20.99 -6.53
CA ASP A 18 12.69 -21.41 -5.46
C ASP A 18 13.19 -20.25 -4.60
N GLY A 19 12.77 -19.01 -4.89
CA GLY A 19 13.17 -17.80 -4.20
C GLY A 19 14.47 -17.19 -4.72
N THR A 20 15.04 -17.71 -5.82
CA THR A 20 16.20 -17.12 -6.47
C THR A 20 15.81 -15.82 -7.18
N VAL A 21 16.61 -14.76 -7.03
CA VAL A 21 16.41 -13.51 -7.78
C VAL A 21 16.76 -13.74 -9.24
N THR A 22 15.80 -13.51 -10.14
CA THR A 22 15.99 -13.64 -11.59
C THR A 22 16.25 -12.32 -12.28
N ASP A 23 15.74 -11.23 -11.72
CA ASP A 23 15.85 -9.89 -12.29
C ASP A 23 15.59 -8.79 -11.25
N VAL A 24 16.16 -7.60 -11.49
CA VAL A 24 15.98 -6.40 -10.66
C VAL A 24 15.82 -5.20 -11.57
N GLU A 25 14.70 -4.50 -11.41
CA GLU A 25 14.39 -3.30 -12.18
C GLU A 25 14.26 -2.08 -11.25
N ASP A 26 14.99 -1.01 -11.55
CA ASP A 26 14.98 0.23 -10.76
C ASP A 26 14.14 1.32 -11.42
N TYR A 27 13.17 1.85 -10.68
CA TYR A 27 12.24 2.88 -11.09
C TYR A 27 12.22 4.05 -10.11
N ASN A 28 11.75 5.20 -10.58
CA ASN A 28 11.19 6.18 -9.66
C ASN A 28 9.75 5.76 -9.30
N LEU A 29 9.33 6.01 -8.07
CA LEU A 29 8.00 5.61 -7.58
C LEU A 29 6.83 6.09 -8.46
N ASP A 30 6.97 7.23 -9.14
CA ASP A 30 5.96 7.78 -10.05
C ASP A 30 5.89 7.06 -11.40
N LYS A 31 6.90 6.23 -11.73
CA LYS A 31 7.02 5.51 -13.01
C LYS A 31 6.82 4.00 -12.89
N VAL A 32 6.59 3.50 -11.68
CA VAL A 32 6.33 2.07 -11.46
C VAL A 32 4.81 1.83 -11.42
N GLU A 33 4.34 1.01 -12.36
CA GLU A 33 2.98 0.47 -12.34
C GLU A 33 3.06 -1.02 -12.02
N PRO A 34 2.53 -1.46 -10.86
CA PRO A 34 2.54 -2.88 -10.53
C PRO A 34 1.71 -3.69 -11.54
N ASP A 35 2.20 -4.86 -11.91
CA ASP A 35 1.48 -5.77 -12.81
C ASP A 35 0.08 -6.10 -12.28
N LEU A 36 -0.91 -6.14 -13.19
CA LEU A 36 -2.31 -6.35 -12.83
C LEU A 36 -2.53 -7.69 -12.12
N ARG A 37 -1.77 -8.74 -12.46
CA ARG A 37 -1.86 -10.04 -11.78
C ARG A 37 -1.34 -9.94 -10.36
N ALA A 38 -0.24 -9.21 -10.14
CA ALA A 38 0.29 -8.97 -8.79
C ALA A 38 -0.73 -8.20 -7.93
N LEU A 39 -1.35 -7.15 -8.48
CA LEU A 39 -2.41 -6.40 -7.80
C LEU A 39 -3.61 -7.29 -7.45
N LYS A 40 -4.08 -8.12 -8.38
CA LYS A 40 -5.16 -9.09 -8.14
C LYS A 40 -4.79 -10.13 -7.09
N GLY A 41 -3.55 -10.62 -7.12
CA GLY A 41 -3.02 -11.56 -6.13
C GLY A 41 -3.02 -10.97 -4.72
N LEU A 42 -2.51 -9.73 -4.58
CA LEU A 42 -2.53 -9.00 -3.31
C LEU A 42 -3.96 -8.77 -2.82
N ALA A 43 -4.87 -8.32 -3.69
CA ALA A 43 -6.27 -8.12 -3.34
C ALA A 43 -6.93 -9.42 -2.86
N ALA A 44 -6.68 -10.53 -3.55
CA ALA A 44 -7.20 -11.84 -3.18
C ALA A 44 -6.64 -12.32 -1.82
N ALA A 45 -5.35 -12.08 -1.56
CA ALA A 45 -4.71 -12.43 -0.28
C ALA A 45 -5.25 -11.61 0.90
N LEU A 46 -5.58 -10.34 0.69
CA LEU A 46 -6.11 -9.45 1.73
C LEU A 46 -7.62 -9.63 1.99
N LEU A 47 -8.39 -10.07 0.99
CA LEU A 47 -9.84 -10.14 1.07
C LEU A 47 -10.38 -10.94 2.29
N PRO A 48 -9.83 -12.10 2.68
CA PRO A 48 -10.30 -12.82 3.86
C PRO A 48 -10.13 -12.01 5.15
N VAL A 49 -8.97 -11.38 5.34
CA VAL A 49 -8.65 -10.57 6.52
C VAL A 49 -9.55 -9.33 6.57
N ILE A 50 -9.80 -8.70 5.42
CA ILE A 50 -10.73 -7.57 5.34
C ILE A 50 -12.15 -8.01 5.72
N ARG A 51 -12.62 -9.15 5.22
CA ARG A 51 -13.95 -9.66 5.57
C ARG A 51 -14.08 -9.94 7.06
N GLU A 52 -13.10 -10.61 7.65
CA GLU A 52 -13.07 -10.87 9.10
C GLU A 52 -13.01 -9.57 9.91
N PHE A 53 -12.30 -8.56 9.44
CA PHE A 53 -12.24 -7.26 10.12
C PHE A 53 -13.64 -6.68 10.32
N TYR A 54 -14.48 -6.69 9.28
CA TYR A 54 -15.83 -6.10 9.31
C TYR A 54 -16.91 -6.97 9.97
N THR A 55 -16.63 -8.24 10.28
CA THR A 55 -17.58 -9.06 11.05
C THR A 55 -17.53 -8.75 12.55
N ARG A 56 -16.47 -8.09 13.02
CA ARG A 56 -16.24 -7.75 14.41
C ARG A 56 -16.63 -6.30 14.68
N GLU A 57 -17.67 -6.07 15.49
CA GLU A 57 -18.16 -4.71 15.78
C GLU A 57 -17.10 -3.83 16.45
N GLU A 58 -16.26 -4.41 17.30
CA GLU A 58 -15.18 -3.69 17.99
C GLU A 58 -14.17 -3.09 17.02
N ASN A 59 -13.86 -3.80 15.93
CA ASN A 59 -12.97 -3.33 14.87
C ASN A 59 -13.57 -2.15 14.12
N VAL A 60 -14.85 -2.24 13.77
CA VAL A 60 -15.57 -1.18 13.07
C VAL A 60 -15.65 0.08 13.94
N ARG A 61 -16.00 -0.06 15.23
CA ARG A 61 -16.06 1.06 16.17
C ARG A 61 -14.69 1.72 16.35
N ALA A 62 -13.63 0.94 16.52
CA ALA A 62 -12.27 1.46 16.63
C ALA A 62 -11.83 2.20 15.35
N PHE A 63 -12.17 1.66 14.18
CA PHE A 63 -11.90 2.29 12.90
C PHE A 63 -12.65 3.62 12.72
N GLU A 64 -13.93 3.68 13.05
CA GLU A 64 -14.71 4.92 12.98
C GLU A 64 -14.20 5.99 13.94
N ALA A 65 -13.82 5.60 15.17
CA ALA A 65 -13.21 6.52 16.13
C ALA A 65 -11.89 7.08 15.61
N TRP A 66 -11.05 6.22 15.03
CA TRP A 66 -9.80 6.62 14.40
C TRP A 66 -10.03 7.55 13.19
N LEU A 67 -11.02 7.26 12.33
CA LEU A 67 -11.36 8.12 11.19
C LEU A 67 -11.76 9.53 11.65
N LYS A 68 -12.60 9.64 12.70
CA LYS A 68 -13.00 10.92 13.29
C LYS A 68 -11.82 11.69 13.87
N GLU A 69 -10.87 11.01 14.54
CA GLU A 69 -9.65 11.66 15.03
C GLU A 69 -8.80 12.20 13.88
N ARG A 70 -8.60 11.38 12.83
CA ARG A 70 -7.80 11.75 11.66
C ARG A 70 -8.39 12.96 10.92
N GLU A 71 -9.71 13.00 10.75
CA GLU A 71 -10.39 14.12 10.07
C GLU A 71 -10.37 15.41 10.90
N ARG A 72 -10.37 15.29 12.23
CA ARG A 72 -10.26 16.44 13.13
C ARG A 72 -8.89 17.13 13.06
N ASP A 73 -7.83 16.38 12.80
CA ASP A 73 -6.48 16.91 12.63
C ASP A 73 -5.75 16.26 11.43
N PRO A 74 -6.06 16.70 10.20
CA PRO A 74 -5.43 16.16 8.99
C PRO A 74 -3.92 16.42 8.95
N GLN A 75 -3.45 17.47 9.63
CA GLN A 75 -2.04 17.88 9.66
C GLN A 75 -1.19 17.04 10.62
N LYS A 76 -1.75 16.57 11.74
CA LYS A 76 -1.07 15.66 12.69
C LYS A 76 -0.71 14.31 12.06
N HIS A 77 -1.53 13.83 11.14
CA HIS A 77 -1.29 12.57 10.42
C HIS A 77 -0.63 12.76 9.04
N SER A 78 -0.65 13.99 8.49
CA SER A 78 0.15 14.37 7.32
C SER A 78 1.58 14.76 7.72
N LYS A 79 2.33 13.82 8.31
CA LYS A 79 3.79 13.97 8.43
C LYS A 79 4.45 13.29 7.24
N ARG A 80 4.43 13.96 6.09
CA ARG A 80 5.46 13.83 5.05
C ARG A 80 6.00 15.24 4.79
N LYS A 81 7.10 15.56 5.48
CA LYS A 81 8.04 16.58 5.02
C LYS A 81 8.82 15.99 3.85
#